data_AF-M3HN37-F1
#
_entry.id   AF-M3HN37-F1
#
_cell.length_a   1.000
_cell.length_b   1.000
_cell.length_c   1.000
_cell.angle_alpha   90.00
_cell.angle_beta   90.00
_cell.angle_gamma   90.00
#
_symmetry.space_group_name_H-M   'P 1'
#
loop_
_entity.id
_entity.type
_entity.pdbx_description
1 polymer ?
#
loop_
_entity_poly.entity_id
_entity_poly.type
_entity_poly.pdbx_seq_one_letter_code
_entity_poly.pdbx_strand_id
1 'polypeptide(L)'
;FSSNSGRCYETSRYFARGFLGDDFEEDKTVKFNIISEGEESGINSLTARHGCPNYNTSAFEDIPKQYNTSYLKTISKRLVNENPGLNLTGSDVEALFDWCAFEINVRGSSPFCNIFTNEELVRFSYSNDLSKFYKNGPGHNFTRIVGGILLNASLTLLKDEDNSNKIWLSFAHDTDLEIYHSALGLVTPSENLPTDYIPFPNPYVHSSILPQGARIYTEKLRCGNDSY
;
A
#
# COMPACT_ATOMS: atom_id res chain seq x y z
N PHE A 1 17.63 -4.17 -2.08
CA PHE A 1 17.15 -3.39 -3.23
C PHE A 1 16.17 -2.35 -2.73
N SER A 2 16.27 -1.10 -3.15
CA SER A 2 15.31 -0.05 -2.80
C SER A 2 14.97 0.76 -4.03
N SER A 3 13.72 1.23 -4.13
CA SER A 3 13.42 2.33 -5.04
C SER A 3 14.18 3.59 -4.61
N ASN A 4 14.36 4.54 -5.52
CA ASN A 4 15.10 5.78 -5.24
C ASN A 4 14.31 6.83 -4.46
N SER A 5 13.07 6.54 -4.01
CA SER A 5 12.38 7.39 -3.05
C SER A 5 13.12 7.44 -1.71
N GLY A 6 13.34 8.65 -1.19
CA GLY A 6 14.04 8.85 0.08
C GLY A 6 13.45 8.07 1.25
N ARG A 7 12.12 7.96 1.36
CA ARG A 7 11.46 7.19 2.43
C ARG A 7 11.66 5.67 2.29
N CYS A 8 11.67 5.14 1.07
CA CYS A 8 11.90 3.72 0.79
C CYS A 8 13.38 3.38 1.04
N TYR A 9 14.27 4.25 0.59
CA TYR A 9 15.71 4.11 0.81
C TYR A 9 16.06 4.15 2.30
N GLU A 10 15.58 5.15 3.05
CA GLU A 10 15.82 5.19 4.49
C GLU A 10 15.19 4.00 5.20
N THR A 11 13.98 3.56 4.82
CA THR A 11 13.39 2.31 5.35
C THR A 11 14.33 1.11 5.12
N SER A 12 14.91 1.00 3.92
CA SER A 12 15.86 -0.08 3.61
C SER A 12 17.12 -0.03 4.47
N ARG A 13 17.63 1.17 4.77
CA ARG A 13 18.81 1.37 5.62
C ARG A 13 18.51 1.02 7.06
N TYR A 14 17.39 1.49 7.61
CA TYR A 14 16.98 1.18 8.98
C TYR A 14 16.69 -0.31 9.15
N PHE A 15 16.07 -0.96 8.15
CA PHE A 15 15.90 -2.41 8.15
C PHE A 15 17.25 -3.12 8.18
N ALA A 16 18.19 -2.76 7.30
CA ALA A 16 19.50 -3.39 7.24
C ALA A 16 20.31 -3.22 8.55
N ARG A 17 20.23 -2.04 9.17
CA ARG A 17 20.82 -1.78 10.50
C ARG A 17 20.23 -2.69 11.57
N GLY A 18 18.91 -2.83 11.61
CA GLY A 18 18.24 -3.73 12.54
C GLY A 18 18.55 -5.20 12.28
N PHE A 19 18.67 -5.60 11.02
CA PHE A 19 18.92 -6.97 10.60
C PHE A 19 20.36 -7.43 10.92
N LEU A 20 21.36 -6.58 10.66
CA LEU A 20 22.77 -6.89 10.88
C LEU A 20 23.26 -6.53 12.29
N GLY A 21 22.57 -5.63 12.99
CA GLY A 21 23.00 -5.16 14.32
C GLY A 21 24.37 -4.51 14.27
N ASP A 22 25.27 -4.96 15.15
CA ASP A 22 26.64 -4.44 15.26
C ASP A 22 27.51 -4.77 14.03
N ASP A 23 27.10 -5.75 13.21
CA ASP A 23 27.80 -6.10 11.95
C ASP A 23 27.41 -5.16 10.79
N PHE A 24 26.54 -4.17 11.01
CA PHE A 24 26.18 -3.21 9.97
C PHE A 24 27.37 -2.32 9.59
N GLU A 25 27.92 -2.54 8.40
CA GLU A 25 28.90 -1.67 7.77
C GLU A 25 28.52 -1.46 6.30
N GLU A 26 28.10 -0.23 5.99
CA GLU A 26 27.76 0.20 4.62
C GLU A 26 28.96 -0.02 3.68
N ASP A 27 28.69 -0.55 2.49
CA ASP A 27 29.66 -0.96 1.44
C ASP A 27 30.56 -2.16 1.78
N LYS A 28 30.49 -2.71 3.00
CA LYS A 28 31.24 -3.90 3.40
C LYS A 28 30.35 -5.11 3.64
N THR A 29 29.45 -5.03 4.61
CA THR A 29 28.52 -6.12 4.95
C THR A 29 27.16 -5.96 4.27
N VAL A 30 26.82 -4.73 3.85
CA VAL A 30 25.62 -4.44 3.07
C VAL A 30 25.94 -3.54 1.87
N LYS A 31 25.30 -3.81 0.73
CA LYS A 31 25.32 -2.95 -0.45
C LYS A 31 23.90 -2.58 -0.85
N PHE A 32 23.65 -1.28 -1.00
CA PHE A 32 22.34 -0.78 -1.41
C PHE A 32 22.26 -0.65 -2.93
N ASN A 33 21.47 -1.53 -3.56
CA ASN A 33 21.07 -1.38 -4.95
C ASN A 33 19.86 -0.45 -5.02
N ILE A 34 20.10 0.81 -5.39
CA ILE A 34 19.08 1.86 -5.54
C ILE A 34 18.59 1.84 -6.99
N ILE A 35 17.29 1.63 -7.18
CA ILE A 35 16.65 1.47 -8.49
C ILE A 35 15.80 2.70 -8.78
N SER A 36 15.97 3.31 -9.96
CA SER A 36 15.21 4.49 -10.37
C SER A 36 13.71 4.19 -10.47
N GLU A 37 12.89 5.13 -10.02
CA GLU A 37 11.43 5.14 -10.23
C GLU A 37 11.05 5.78 -11.58
N GLY A 38 12.01 6.34 -12.31
CA GLY A 38 11.78 6.97 -13.60
C GLY A 38 11.31 5.98 -14.67
N GLU A 39 10.51 6.48 -15.61
CA GLU A 39 9.88 5.69 -16.67
C GLU A 39 10.94 4.96 -17.53
N GLU A 40 12.15 5.51 -17.64
CA GLU A 40 13.29 4.92 -18.35
C GLU A 40 13.72 3.55 -17.81
N SER A 41 13.37 3.24 -16.56
CA SER A 41 13.65 1.94 -15.96
C SER A 41 12.76 0.82 -16.53
N GLY A 42 11.64 1.19 -17.16
CA GLY A 42 10.69 0.25 -17.75
C GLY A 42 10.28 -0.84 -16.77
N ILE A 43 10.50 -2.10 -17.17
CA ILE A 43 10.20 -3.28 -16.35
C ILE A 43 11.32 -3.65 -15.36
N ASN A 44 12.51 -3.07 -15.48
CA ASN A 44 13.62 -3.31 -14.53
C ASN A 44 13.51 -2.35 -13.34
N SER A 45 12.37 -2.39 -12.64
CA SER A 45 12.05 -1.46 -11.56
C SER A 45 11.26 -2.13 -10.45
N LEU A 46 11.45 -1.65 -9.21
CA LEU A 46 10.58 -1.95 -8.08
C LEU A 46 9.23 -1.20 -8.15
N THR A 47 9.12 -0.24 -9.06
CA THR A 47 7.95 0.61 -9.27
C THR A 47 7.55 0.62 -10.75
N ALA A 48 7.48 -0.58 -11.35
CA ALA A 48 7.31 -0.77 -12.80
C ALA A 48 6.04 -0.12 -13.38
N ARG A 49 5.08 0.29 -12.53
CA ARG A 49 3.92 1.09 -12.93
C ARG A 49 4.29 2.40 -13.62
N HIS A 50 5.42 3.01 -13.24
CA HIS A 50 5.90 4.24 -13.87
C HIS A 50 6.33 4.01 -15.32
N GLY A 51 6.93 2.86 -15.63
CA GLY A 51 7.32 2.49 -16.98
C GLY A 51 6.21 1.85 -17.82
N CYS A 52 4.94 1.88 -17.38
CA CYS A 52 3.81 1.25 -18.08
C CYS A 52 2.89 2.30 -18.71
N PRO A 53 3.01 2.60 -20.03
CA PRO A 53 2.26 3.69 -20.67
C PRO A 53 0.73 3.52 -20.61
N ASN A 54 0.25 2.28 -20.54
CA ASN A 54 -1.18 1.97 -20.51
C ASN A 54 -1.75 1.87 -19.09
N TYR A 55 -0.90 1.96 -18.06
CA TYR A 55 -1.36 2.00 -16.67
C TYR A 55 -1.83 3.42 -16.34
N ASN A 56 -3.12 3.67 -16.57
CA ASN A 56 -3.77 4.92 -16.21
C ASN A 56 -4.49 4.79 -14.87
N THR A 57 -3.93 5.36 -13.82
CA THR A 57 -4.51 5.32 -12.46
C THR A 57 -5.91 5.92 -12.36
N SER A 58 -6.32 6.75 -13.31
CA SER A 58 -7.66 7.36 -13.36
C SER A 58 -8.67 6.55 -14.18
N ALA A 59 -8.29 5.42 -14.78
CA ALA A 59 -9.18 4.66 -15.67
C ALA A 59 -10.49 4.19 -15.00
N PHE A 60 -10.48 4.00 -13.67
CA PHE A 60 -11.61 3.49 -12.90
C PHE A 60 -12.00 4.40 -11.72
N GLU A 61 -11.55 5.66 -11.71
CA GLU A 61 -11.79 6.57 -10.58
C GLU A 61 -13.28 6.95 -10.40
N ASP A 62 -14.09 6.79 -11.45
CA ASP A 62 -15.52 7.08 -11.41
C ASP A 62 -16.34 6.04 -10.65
N ILE A 63 -15.78 4.84 -10.41
CA ILE A 63 -16.47 3.80 -9.63
C ILE A 63 -16.47 4.16 -8.14
N PRO A 64 -15.33 4.40 -7.46
CA PRO A 64 -15.32 4.84 -6.06
C PRO A 64 -16.15 6.11 -5.80
N LYS A 65 -16.22 7.04 -6.77
CA LYS A 65 -17.02 8.28 -6.64
C LYS A 65 -18.52 8.04 -6.46
N GLN A 66 -19.02 6.84 -6.78
CA GLN A 66 -20.43 6.47 -6.56
C GLN A 66 -20.75 6.19 -5.09
N TYR A 67 -19.73 5.94 -4.26
CA TYR A 67 -19.91 5.69 -2.84
C TYR A 67 -20.49 6.91 -2.12
N ASN A 68 -21.46 6.66 -1.25
CA ASN A 68 -22.15 7.73 -0.55
C ASN A 68 -21.28 8.37 0.55
N THR A 69 -20.72 9.54 0.26
CA THR A 69 -19.88 10.34 1.18
C THR A 69 -20.65 11.36 2.02
N SER A 70 -21.99 11.28 2.08
CA SER A 70 -22.82 12.22 2.87
C SER A 70 -22.51 12.22 4.37
N TYR A 71 -21.86 11.18 4.88
CA TYR A 71 -21.36 11.12 6.26
C TYR A 71 -20.35 12.24 6.57
N LEU A 72 -19.52 12.64 5.60
CA LEU A 72 -18.58 13.76 5.76
C LEU A 72 -19.31 15.08 6.05
N LYS A 73 -20.41 15.34 5.34
CA LYS A 73 -21.26 16.52 5.57
C LYS A 73 -21.95 16.44 6.93
N THR A 74 -22.29 15.24 7.40
CA THR A 74 -22.90 15.03 8.72
C THR A 74 -21.91 15.35 9.84
N ILE A 75 -20.65 14.89 9.70
CA ILE A 75 -19.56 15.23 10.62
C ILE A 75 -19.30 16.74 10.62
N SER A 76 -19.17 17.36 9.45
CA SER A 76 -18.94 18.81 9.34
C SER A 76 -20.02 19.61 10.09
N LYS A 77 -21.30 19.27 9.90
CA LYS A 77 -22.40 19.89 10.65
C LYS A 77 -22.30 19.67 12.15
N ARG A 78 -21.94 18.47 12.61
CA ARG A 78 -21.73 18.19 14.04
C ARG A 78 -20.66 19.10 14.62
N LEU A 79 -19.49 19.14 13.99
CA LEU A 79 -18.34 19.94 14.46
C LEU A 79 -18.64 21.45 14.44
N VAL A 80 -19.32 21.95 13.43
CA VAL A 80 -19.72 23.38 13.36
C VAL A 80 -20.77 23.73 14.43
N ASN A 81 -21.71 22.84 14.73
CA ASN A 81 -22.70 23.06 15.78
C ASN A 81 -22.05 23.12 17.18
N GLU A 82 -21.03 22.31 17.42
CA GLU A 82 -20.25 22.31 18.67
C GLU A 82 -19.32 23.53 18.77
N ASN A 83 -19.00 24.18 17.64
CA ASN A 83 -18.02 25.26 17.55
C ASN A 83 -18.55 26.43 16.69
N PRO A 84 -19.41 27.32 17.23
CA PRO A 84 -19.98 28.43 16.48
C PRO A 84 -18.91 29.34 15.85
N GLY A 85 -19.06 29.62 14.54
CA GLY A 85 -18.11 30.42 13.76
C GLY A 85 -17.09 29.60 12.97
N LEU A 86 -17.00 28.29 13.22
CA LEU A 86 -16.22 27.36 12.41
C LEU A 86 -16.89 27.18 11.03
N ASN A 87 -16.08 27.15 9.96
CA ASN A 87 -16.55 26.87 8.61
C ASN A 87 -15.76 25.68 8.03
N LEU A 88 -16.35 24.48 8.10
CA LEU A 88 -15.77 23.24 7.59
C LEU A 88 -16.62 22.64 6.48
N THR A 89 -15.98 22.24 5.39
CA THR A 89 -16.58 21.45 4.31
C THR A 89 -16.43 19.95 4.55
N GLY A 90 -17.07 19.12 3.72
CA GLY A 90 -16.86 17.66 3.76
C GLY A 90 -15.42 17.27 3.39
N SER A 91 -14.78 17.99 2.48
CA SER A 91 -13.38 17.76 2.11
C SER A 91 -12.42 18.12 3.25
N ASP A 92 -12.73 19.16 4.03
CA ASP A 92 -11.94 19.47 5.23
C ASP A 92 -12.06 18.34 6.26
N VAL A 93 -13.25 17.76 6.43
CA VAL A 93 -13.45 16.58 7.29
C VAL A 93 -12.68 15.37 6.79
N GLU A 94 -12.65 15.12 5.48
CA GLU A 94 -11.86 14.03 4.89
C GLU A 94 -10.37 14.20 5.24
N ALA A 95 -9.83 15.43 5.10
CA ALA A 95 -8.47 15.75 5.49
C ALA A 95 -8.21 15.59 7.01
N LEU A 96 -9.23 15.70 7.86
CA LEU A 96 -9.09 15.45 9.31
C LEU A 96 -8.94 13.95 9.65
N PHE A 97 -9.46 13.03 8.83
CA PHE A 97 -9.14 11.60 8.99
C PHE A 97 -7.65 11.35 8.72
N ASP A 98 -7.13 11.94 7.64
CA ASP A 98 -5.70 11.88 7.33
C ASP A 98 -4.87 12.52 8.44
N TRP A 99 -5.31 13.68 8.96
CA TRP A 99 -4.64 14.35 10.08
C TRP A 99 -4.55 13.44 11.31
N CYS A 100 -5.65 12.77 11.67
CA CYS A 100 -5.65 11.78 12.76
C CYS A 100 -4.57 10.71 12.54
N ALA A 101 -4.51 10.12 11.34
CA ALA A 101 -3.53 9.07 11.03
C ALA A 101 -2.07 9.58 11.03
N PHE A 102 -1.81 10.71 10.38
CA PHE A 102 -0.46 11.28 10.32
C PHE A 102 0.01 11.81 11.67
N GLU A 103 -0.87 12.40 12.48
CA GLU A 103 -0.50 12.89 13.80
C GLU A 103 -0.17 11.73 14.75
N ILE A 104 -0.86 10.58 14.66
CA ILE A 104 -0.43 9.36 15.37
C ILE A 104 0.99 8.96 14.95
N ASN A 105 1.29 8.94 13.65
CA ASN A 105 2.63 8.55 13.16
C ASN A 105 3.73 9.49 13.66
N VAL A 106 3.44 10.80 13.74
CA VAL A 106 4.44 11.82 14.12
C VAL A 106 4.56 11.97 15.64
N ARG A 107 3.44 11.92 16.38
CA ARG A 107 3.35 12.26 17.81
C ARG A 107 3.04 11.07 18.72
N GLY A 108 2.71 9.91 18.17
CA GLY A 108 2.30 8.71 18.92
C GLY A 108 0.86 8.75 19.44
N SER A 109 0.14 9.86 19.27
CA SER A 109 -1.29 10.01 19.60
C SER A 109 -1.89 11.19 18.85
N SER A 110 -3.21 11.19 18.66
CA SER A 110 -3.92 12.33 18.06
C SER A 110 -5.29 12.54 18.71
N PRO A 111 -5.57 13.74 19.27
CA PRO A 111 -6.91 14.06 19.76
C PRO A 111 -7.92 14.20 18.60
N PHE A 112 -7.47 14.46 17.37
CA PHE A 112 -8.34 14.53 16.20
C PHE A 112 -9.01 13.19 15.91
N CYS A 113 -8.41 12.06 16.28
CA CYS A 113 -9.06 10.76 16.13
C CYS A 113 -10.34 10.63 16.96
N ASN A 114 -10.45 11.35 18.08
CA ASN A 114 -11.60 11.28 18.99
C ASN A 114 -12.81 12.09 18.50
N ILE A 115 -12.67 12.87 17.42
CA ILE A 115 -13.79 13.63 16.85
C ILE A 115 -14.70 12.77 15.96
N PHE A 116 -14.23 11.56 15.62
CA PHE A 116 -14.92 10.59 14.78
C PHE A 116 -15.47 9.44 15.61
N THR A 117 -16.65 8.97 15.22
CA THR A 117 -17.25 7.74 15.74
C THR A 117 -16.70 6.52 15.01
N ASN A 118 -16.86 5.32 15.58
CA ASN A 118 -16.45 4.08 14.92
C ASN A 118 -17.16 3.87 13.57
N GLU A 119 -18.45 4.23 13.46
CA GLU A 119 -19.18 4.11 12.19
C GLU A 119 -18.55 4.99 11.09
N GLU A 120 -18.13 6.20 11.45
CA GLU A 120 -17.50 7.14 10.54
C GLU A 120 -16.12 6.68 10.09
N LEU A 121 -15.34 6.11 11.02
CA LEU A 121 -14.06 5.46 10.70
C LEU A 121 -14.24 4.28 9.75
N VAL A 122 -15.30 3.47 9.93
CA VAL A 122 -15.61 2.35 9.04
C VAL A 122 -16.02 2.84 7.64
N ARG A 123 -16.83 3.91 7.55
CA ARG A 123 -17.20 4.54 6.27
C ARG A 123 -15.99 5.12 5.55
N PHE A 124 -15.10 5.80 6.29
CA PHE A 124 -13.84 6.32 5.75
C PHE A 124 -12.92 5.18 5.28
N SER A 125 -12.74 4.14 6.09
CA SER A 125 -11.94 2.96 5.72
C SER A 125 -12.44 2.35 4.43
N TYR A 126 -13.74 2.12 4.29
CA TYR A 126 -14.30 1.53 3.09
C TYR A 126 -14.18 2.44 1.86
N SER A 127 -14.33 3.76 2.04
CA SER A 127 -14.07 4.74 0.98
C SER A 127 -12.63 4.67 0.46
N ASN A 128 -11.66 4.54 1.38
CA ASN A 128 -10.26 4.35 1.03
C ASN A 128 -10.01 2.97 0.37
N ASP A 129 -10.63 1.91 0.88
CA ASP A 129 -10.54 0.55 0.31
C ASP A 129 -11.05 0.53 -1.14
N LEU A 130 -12.19 1.19 -1.43
CA LEU A 130 -12.70 1.36 -2.80
C LEU A 130 -11.69 2.07 -3.70
N SER A 131 -11.17 3.21 -3.25
CA SER A 131 -10.18 3.99 -4.01
C SER A 131 -8.96 3.13 -4.35
N LYS A 132 -8.40 2.44 -3.36
CA LYS A 132 -7.21 1.60 -3.52
C LYS A 132 -7.48 0.36 -4.37
N PHE A 133 -8.60 -0.32 -4.15
CA PHE A 133 -9.00 -1.51 -4.92
C PHE A 133 -9.14 -1.22 -6.43
N TYR A 134 -9.79 -0.12 -6.79
CA TYR A 134 -10.03 0.24 -8.20
C TYR A 134 -8.87 0.99 -8.86
N LYS A 135 -7.94 1.57 -8.10
CA LYS A 135 -6.77 2.29 -8.64
C LYS A 135 -5.52 1.42 -8.74
N ASN A 136 -5.24 0.64 -7.69
CA ASN A 136 -3.99 -0.06 -7.48
C ASN A 136 -4.17 -1.58 -7.32
N GLY A 137 -5.36 -2.00 -6.89
CA GLY A 137 -5.69 -3.37 -6.61
C GLY A 137 -6.30 -4.13 -7.79
N PRO A 138 -6.94 -5.28 -7.50
CA PRO A 138 -7.51 -6.17 -8.51
C PRO A 138 -8.69 -5.60 -9.32
N GLY A 139 -9.33 -4.53 -8.84
CA GLY A 139 -10.39 -3.84 -9.58
C GLY A 139 -9.89 -3.11 -10.83
N HIS A 140 -8.57 -2.92 -10.95
CA HIS A 140 -7.94 -2.27 -12.09
C HIS A 140 -7.35 -3.30 -13.07
N ASN A 141 -7.70 -3.21 -14.36
CA ASN A 141 -7.33 -4.22 -15.37
C ASN A 141 -5.80 -4.41 -15.61
N PHE A 142 -4.98 -3.36 -15.47
CA PHE A 142 -3.52 -3.43 -15.68
C PHE A 142 -2.68 -3.88 -14.47
N THR A 143 -3.21 -3.89 -13.25
CA THR A 143 -2.39 -4.11 -12.04
C THR A 143 -1.83 -5.52 -12.00
N ARG A 144 -2.59 -6.53 -12.44
CA ARG A 144 -2.09 -7.90 -12.60
C ARG A 144 -0.93 -8.00 -13.61
N ILE A 145 -0.95 -7.22 -14.68
CA ILE A 145 0.11 -7.20 -15.70
C ILE A 145 1.38 -6.56 -15.12
N VAL A 146 1.24 -5.38 -14.50
CA VAL A 146 2.36 -4.65 -13.91
C VAL A 146 2.96 -5.44 -12.73
N GLY A 147 2.12 -5.96 -11.82
CA GLY A 147 2.57 -6.76 -10.68
C GLY A 147 3.18 -8.10 -11.10
N GLY A 148 2.81 -8.61 -12.28
CA GLY A 148 3.37 -9.81 -12.88
C GLY A 148 4.88 -9.72 -13.11
N ILE A 149 5.44 -8.51 -13.20
CA ILE A 149 6.88 -8.29 -13.35
C ILE A 149 7.64 -8.75 -12.09
N LEU A 150 7.24 -8.25 -10.92
CA LEU A 150 7.83 -8.66 -9.64
C LEU A 150 7.49 -10.10 -9.29
N LEU A 151 6.31 -10.59 -9.67
CA LEU A 151 5.94 -11.99 -9.49
C LEU A 151 6.84 -12.93 -10.30
N ASN A 152 7.07 -12.64 -11.57
CA ASN A 152 7.97 -13.43 -12.41
C ASN A 152 9.42 -13.37 -11.90
N ALA A 153 9.90 -12.20 -11.49
CA ALA A 153 11.23 -12.06 -10.90
C ALA A 153 11.35 -12.90 -9.61
N SER A 154 10.36 -12.84 -8.72
CA SER A 154 10.33 -13.62 -7.49
C SER A 154 10.31 -15.12 -7.77
N LEU A 155 9.53 -15.56 -8.76
CA LEU A 155 9.50 -16.97 -9.19
C LEU A 155 10.83 -17.44 -9.76
N THR A 156 11.52 -16.60 -10.54
CA THR A 156 12.87 -16.91 -11.03
C THR A 156 13.84 -17.09 -9.88
N LEU A 157 13.80 -16.21 -8.86
CA LEU A 157 14.66 -16.31 -7.68
C LEU A 157 14.35 -17.56 -6.84
N LEU A 158 13.08 -17.95 -6.71
CA LEU A 158 12.68 -19.18 -6.02
C LEU A 158 13.19 -20.44 -6.73
N LYS A 159 13.30 -20.42 -8.06
CA LYS A 159 13.79 -21.55 -8.86
C LYS A 159 15.32 -21.60 -8.98
N ASP A 160 16.01 -20.54 -8.62
CA ASP A 160 17.47 -20.45 -8.68
C ASP A 160 18.12 -21.11 -7.46
N GLU A 161 18.59 -22.35 -7.63
CA GLU A 161 19.31 -23.08 -6.59
C GLU A 161 20.78 -22.65 -6.46
N ASP A 162 21.37 -22.10 -7.53
CA ASP A 162 22.80 -21.83 -7.65
C ASP A 162 23.19 -20.45 -7.09
N ASN A 163 22.22 -19.54 -6.90
CA ASN A 163 22.48 -18.22 -6.34
C ASN A 163 23.13 -18.30 -4.96
N SER A 164 24.25 -17.62 -4.74
CA SER A 164 24.85 -17.53 -3.41
C SER A 164 24.04 -16.64 -2.46
N ASN A 165 23.26 -15.69 -2.99
CA ASN A 165 22.37 -14.85 -2.20
C ASN A 165 21.02 -15.54 -1.98
N LYS A 166 20.67 -15.82 -0.72
CA LYS A 166 19.41 -16.50 -0.35
C LYS A 166 18.38 -15.58 0.32
N ILE A 167 18.72 -14.32 0.55
CA ILE A 167 17.85 -13.33 1.21
C ILE A 167 17.63 -12.16 0.26
N TRP A 168 16.37 -11.93 -0.13
CA TRP A 168 15.99 -10.88 -1.07
C TRP A 168 15.16 -9.82 -0.35
N LEU A 169 15.78 -8.67 -0.08
CA LEU A 169 15.13 -7.55 0.60
C LEU A 169 14.84 -6.44 -0.42
N SER A 170 13.56 -6.14 -0.63
CA SER A 170 13.09 -5.15 -1.60
C SER A 170 12.17 -4.13 -0.94
N PHE A 171 12.45 -2.84 -1.14
CA PHE A 171 11.72 -1.72 -0.52
C PHE A 171 11.13 -0.81 -1.60
N ALA A 172 9.81 -0.61 -1.58
CA ALA A 172 9.03 0.18 -2.54
C ALA A 172 7.83 0.85 -1.83
N HIS A 173 6.84 1.36 -2.59
CA HIS A 173 5.65 2.01 -2.02
C HIS A 173 4.49 1.04 -1.81
N ASP A 174 3.54 1.43 -0.98
CA ASP A 174 2.25 0.75 -0.80
C ASP A 174 1.62 0.36 -2.15
N THR A 175 1.57 1.31 -3.08
CA THR A 175 0.98 1.15 -4.41
C THR A 175 1.66 0.03 -5.20
N ASP A 176 2.98 -0.09 -5.13
CA ASP A 176 3.73 -1.11 -5.87
C ASP A 176 3.56 -2.50 -5.23
N LEU A 177 3.47 -2.55 -3.90
CA LEU A 177 3.12 -3.77 -3.17
C LEU A 177 1.67 -4.20 -3.44
N GLU A 178 0.74 -3.26 -3.58
CA GLU A 178 -0.68 -3.52 -3.90
C GLU A 178 -0.84 -4.13 -5.29
N ILE A 179 -0.14 -3.55 -6.26
CA ILE A 179 -0.05 -4.03 -7.63
C ILE A 179 0.57 -5.44 -7.66
N TYR A 180 1.63 -5.67 -6.87
CA TYR A 180 2.22 -7.00 -6.71
C TYR A 180 1.22 -8.01 -6.10
N HIS A 181 0.47 -7.63 -5.06
CA HIS A 181 -0.59 -8.46 -4.50
C HIS A 181 -1.69 -8.80 -5.51
N SER A 182 -2.05 -7.86 -6.38
CA SER A 182 -3.01 -8.12 -7.46
C SER A 182 -2.52 -9.20 -8.43
N ALA A 183 -1.21 -9.33 -8.64
CA ALA A 183 -0.64 -10.39 -9.45
C ALA A 183 -0.56 -11.73 -8.70
N LEU A 184 -0.22 -11.70 -7.41
CA LEU A 184 -0.20 -12.87 -6.53
C LEU A 184 -1.57 -13.54 -6.40
N GLY A 185 -2.65 -12.75 -6.37
CA GLY A 185 -4.01 -13.25 -6.29
C GLY A 185 -4.42 -13.80 -4.91
N LEU A 186 -3.63 -13.58 -3.86
CA LEU A 186 -3.85 -14.14 -2.52
C LEU A 186 -4.92 -13.38 -1.71
N VAL A 187 -5.06 -12.08 -1.97
CA VAL A 187 -5.99 -11.17 -1.27
C VAL A 187 -6.99 -10.54 -2.24
N THR A 188 -7.21 -11.21 -3.37
CA THR A 188 -8.14 -10.76 -4.41
C THR A 188 -9.54 -11.30 -4.11
N PRO A 189 -10.54 -10.43 -3.91
CA PRO A 189 -11.92 -10.88 -3.73
C PRO A 189 -12.45 -11.52 -5.01
N SER A 190 -13.42 -12.44 -4.88
CA SER A 190 -14.05 -13.10 -6.04
C SER A 190 -14.91 -12.17 -6.88
N GLU A 191 -15.38 -11.09 -6.29
CA GLU A 191 -16.20 -10.05 -6.93
C GLU A 191 -15.61 -8.67 -6.64
N ASN A 192 -15.93 -7.70 -7.49
CA ASN A 192 -15.55 -6.31 -7.29
C ASN A 192 -16.26 -5.72 -6.06
N LEU A 193 -15.62 -4.73 -5.41
CA LEU A 193 -16.19 -4.06 -4.25
C LEU A 193 -17.47 -3.26 -4.62
N PRO A 194 -18.59 -3.45 -3.90
CA PRO A 194 -19.82 -2.69 -4.14
C PRO A 194 -19.68 -1.22 -3.73
N THR A 195 -20.33 -0.30 -4.43
CA THR A 195 -20.29 1.14 -4.14
C THR A 195 -21.57 1.65 -3.44
N ASP A 196 -22.61 0.83 -3.40
CA ASP A 196 -23.93 1.16 -2.87
C ASP A 196 -24.14 0.72 -1.41
N TYR A 197 -23.27 -0.16 -0.88
CA TYR A 197 -23.25 -0.56 0.52
C TYR A 197 -21.82 -0.92 0.99
N ILE A 198 -21.63 -1.03 2.31
CA ILE A 198 -20.40 -1.55 2.92
C ILE A 198 -20.62 -3.05 3.20
N PRO A 199 -19.89 -3.98 2.56
CA PRO A 199 -19.97 -5.40 2.85
C PRO A 199 -19.35 -5.71 4.23
N PHE A 200 -19.99 -6.60 4.97
CA PHE A 200 -19.47 -7.14 6.23
C PHE A 200 -19.48 -8.68 6.19
N PRO A 201 -18.30 -9.35 6.19
CA PRO A 201 -16.95 -8.77 6.20
C PRO A 201 -16.60 -8.02 4.91
N ASN A 202 -15.75 -6.99 5.02
CA ASN A 202 -15.19 -6.31 3.84
C ASN A 202 -14.20 -7.27 3.15
N PRO A 203 -14.41 -7.64 1.88
CA PRO A 203 -13.59 -8.65 1.23
C PRO A 203 -12.23 -8.10 0.76
N TYR A 204 -11.99 -6.79 0.82
CA TYR A 204 -10.70 -6.16 0.54
C TYR A 204 -10.41 -5.03 1.53
N VAL A 205 -9.45 -5.25 2.44
CA VAL A 205 -9.10 -4.28 3.50
C VAL A 205 -7.67 -3.78 3.28
N HIS A 206 -7.52 -2.65 2.61
CA HIS A 206 -6.23 -2.06 2.26
C HIS A 206 -5.34 -1.88 3.50
N SER A 207 -5.89 -1.40 4.62
CA SER A 207 -5.15 -1.18 5.86
C SER A 207 -4.58 -2.45 6.49
N SER A 208 -5.16 -3.62 6.20
CA SER A 208 -4.65 -4.92 6.66
C SER A 208 -3.60 -5.51 5.71
N ILE A 209 -3.66 -5.15 4.42
CA ILE A 209 -2.70 -5.61 3.42
C ILE A 209 -1.44 -4.71 3.44
N LEU A 210 -1.65 -3.39 3.47
CA LEU A 210 -0.62 -2.37 3.25
C LEU A 210 -0.64 -1.23 4.28
N PRO A 211 -0.48 -1.53 5.58
CA PRO A 211 -0.23 -0.47 6.56
C PRO A 211 1.13 0.22 6.29
N GLN A 212 1.37 1.35 6.96
CA GLN A 212 2.73 1.91 7.02
C GLN A 212 3.70 0.85 7.55
N GLY A 213 4.81 0.59 6.82
CA GLY A 213 5.74 -0.49 7.15
C GLY A 213 5.27 -1.89 6.75
N ALA A 214 4.33 -2.00 5.80
CA ALA A 214 3.86 -3.26 5.25
C ALA A 214 5.01 -4.18 4.79
N ARG A 215 4.76 -5.49 4.89
CA ARG A 215 5.73 -6.54 4.60
C ARG A 215 5.05 -7.74 3.95
N ILE A 216 5.69 -8.25 2.90
CA ILE A 216 5.29 -9.48 2.21
C ILE A 216 6.48 -10.42 2.29
N TYR A 217 6.27 -11.61 2.85
CA TYR A 217 7.30 -12.63 2.94
C TYR A 217 6.93 -13.81 2.04
N THR A 218 7.89 -14.19 1.20
CA THR A 218 7.82 -15.43 0.43
C THR A 218 8.96 -16.32 0.93
N GLU A 219 8.59 -17.44 1.54
CA GLU A 219 9.54 -18.39 2.11
C GLU A 219 9.65 -19.59 1.17
N LYS A 220 10.88 -19.99 0.84
CA LYS A 220 11.15 -21.27 0.19
C LYS A 220 11.64 -22.24 1.25
N LEU A 221 10.89 -23.32 1.47
CA LEU A 221 11.17 -24.29 2.52
C LEU A 221 11.44 -25.67 1.90
N ARG A 222 12.44 -26.38 2.42
CA ARG A 222 12.72 -27.76 2.01
C ARG A 222 12.15 -28.72 3.04
N CYS A 223 11.29 -29.64 2.60
CA CYS A 223 10.80 -30.75 3.40
C CYS A 223 11.12 -32.06 2.68
N GLY A 224 12.08 -32.82 3.21
CA GLY A 224 12.61 -34.00 2.53
C GLY A 224 13.27 -33.68 1.19
N ASN A 225 12.72 -34.25 0.11
CA ASN A 225 13.18 -34.03 -1.26
C ASN A 225 12.41 -32.94 -2.00
N ASP A 226 11.34 -32.42 -1.40
CA ASP A 226 10.48 -31.42 -2.01
C ASP A 226 10.83 -30.01 -1.51
N SER A 227 10.56 -29.02 -2.35
CA SER A 227 10.63 -27.59 -2.01
C SER A 227 9.26 -26.96 -2.17
N TYR A 228 8.88 -26.14 -1.20
CA TYR A 228 7.61 -25.43 -1.10
C TYR A 228 7.86 -23.93 -1.07
#